data_AF-E4X5I2-F1
#
_entry.id   AF-E4X5I2-F1
#
_cell.length_a   1.000
_cell.length_b   1.000
_cell.length_c   1.000
_cell.angle_alpha   90.00
_cell.angle_beta   90.00
_cell.angle_gamma   90.00
#
_symmetry.space_group_name_H-M   'P 1'
#
loop_
_entity.id
_entity.type
_entity.pdbx_description
1 polymer ?
#
loop_
_entity_poly.entity_id
_entity_poly.type
_entity_poly.pdbx_seq_one_letter_code
_entity_poly.pdbx_strand_id
1 'polypeptide(L)'
;MEEAEMAPMYFQKAFQDAEGLWATNKAVVNTMKEMSHFKKVPHQLGHIAVEFGGGGGFAHIVENSERFPPYFMREILGGLADIDPRKWRKPRLDEEAEVIFRAEQMEKSLKEFQATSPSF
;
A
#
# COMPACT_ATOMS: atom_id res chain seq x y z
N MET A 1 -14.91 -8.32 0.86
CA MET A 1 -14.15 -8.62 2.10
C MET A 1 -13.16 -9.76 1.87
N GLU A 2 -13.54 -10.77 1.07
CA GLU A 2 -12.68 -11.89 0.66
C GLU A 2 -11.36 -11.47 -0.02
N GLU A 3 -11.36 -10.45 -0.87
CA GLU A 3 -10.14 -9.95 -1.54
C GLU A 3 -9.11 -9.36 -0.56
N ALA A 4 -9.58 -8.69 0.50
CA ALA A 4 -8.70 -8.09 1.51
C ALA A 4 -7.95 -9.16 2.32
N GLU A 5 -8.56 -10.33 2.50
CA GLU A 5 -7.92 -11.48 3.17
C GLU A 5 -6.78 -12.07 2.34
N MET A 6 -6.84 -11.96 1.01
CA MET A 6 -5.77 -12.38 0.11
C MET A 6 -4.63 -11.36 0.02
N ALA A 7 -4.86 -10.10 0.40
CA ALA A 7 -3.88 -9.02 0.23
C ALA A 7 -2.48 -9.36 0.76
N PRO A 8 -2.29 -9.95 1.96
CA PRO A 8 -0.96 -10.32 2.45
C PRO A 8 -0.19 -11.24 1.50
N MET A 9 -0.86 -12.24 0.90
CA MET A 9 -0.23 -13.17 -0.03
C MET A 9 0.23 -12.46 -1.32
N TYR A 10 -0.59 -11.56 -1.87
CA TYR A 10 -0.25 -10.80 -3.06
C TYR A 10 0.96 -9.89 -2.82
N PHE A 11 0.97 -9.15 -1.72
CA PHE A 11 2.09 -8.27 -1.37
C PHE A 11 3.37 -9.05 -1.09
N GLN A 12 3.28 -10.18 -0.36
CA GLN A 12 4.44 -11.02 -0.08
C GLN A 12 5.07 -11.54 -1.38
N LYS A 13 4.26 -12.04 -2.32
CA LYS A 13 4.74 -12.52 -3.61
C LYS A 13 5.35 -11.40 -4.43
N ALA A 14 4.65 -10.27 -4.57
CA ALA A 14 5.14 -9.15 -5.36
C ALA A 14 6.49 -8.62 -4.83
N PHE A 15 6.67 -8.50 -3.51
CA PHE A 15 7.94 -8.10 -2.93
C PHE A 15 9.06 -9.14 -3.16
N GLN A 16 8.76 -10.44 -3.11
CA GLN A 16 9.72 -11.49 -3.45
C GLN A 16 10.18 -11.40 -4.91
N ASP A 17 9.27 -11.04 -5.81
CA ASP A 17 9.51 -10.94 -7.25
C ASP A 17 10.09 -9.57 -7.67
N ALA A 18 10.02 -8.55 -6.81
CA ALA A 18 10.39 -7.17 -7.12
C ALA A 18 11.89 -6.96 -7.31
N GLU A 19 12.71 -7.73 -6.60
CA GLU A 19 14.17 -7.56 -6.59
C GLU A 19 14.89 -8.62 -7.42
N GLY A 20 15.98 -8.17 -8.05
CA GLY A 20 16.82 -9.05 -8.86
C GLY A 20 17.58 -10.06 -8.01
N LEU A 21 18.10 -11.10 -8.68
CA LEU A 21 18.89 -12.19 -8.08
C LEU A 21 20.17 -11.75 -7.31
N TRP A 22 20.47 -10.44 -7.30
CA TRP A 22 21.67 -9.84 -6.72
C TRP A 22 21.37 -8.79 -5.65
N ALA A 23 20.13 -8.70 -5.16
CA ALA A 23 19.80 -7.81 -4.05
C ALA A 23 20.55 -8.22 -2.78
N THR A 24 21.00 -7.22 -2.01
CA THR A 24 21.78 -7.46 -0.78
C THR A 24 20.84 -7.69 0.41
N ASN A 25 19.71 -6.99 0.42
CA ASN A 25 18.71 -7.07 1.48
C ASN A 25 17.70 -8.18 1.23
N LYS A 26 16.98 -8.57 2.29
CA LYS A 26 15.85 -9.48 2.16
C LYS A 26 14.74 -8.80 1.38
N ALA A 27 14.28 -9.47 0.33
CA ALA A 27 13.15 -9.01 -0.47
C ALA A 27 11.86 -8.75 0.35
N VAL A 28 11.65 -9.46 1.46
CA VAL A 28 10.51 -9.21 2.37
C VAL A 28 11.01 -9.06 3.80
N VAL A 29 10.72 -7.91 4.40
CA VAL A 29 10.86 -7.68 5.85
C VAL A 29 9.48 -7.85 6.49
N ASN A 30 9.33 -8.90 7.31
CA ASN A 30 8.06 -9.16 8.00
C ASN A 30 7.90 -8.24 9.22
N THR A 31 6.92 -7.33 9.16
CA THR A 31 6.57 -6.37 10.22
C THR A 31 5.23 -6.71 10.87
N MET A 32 4.70 -7.93 10.65
CA MET A 32 3.53 -8.44 11.36
C MET A 32 3.78 -8.41 12.87
N LYS A 33 2.75 -8.04 13.63
CA LYS A 33 2.79 -7.88 15.10
C LYS A 33 3.72 -6.76 15.59
N GLU A 34 4.30 -5.97 14.69
CA GLU A 34 4.99 -4.74 15.06
C GLU A 34 4.03 -3.56 15.00
N MET A 35 4.16 -2.61 15.93
CA MET A 35 3.43 -1.34 15.87
C MET A 35 3.88 -0.43 14.72
N SER A 36 5.07 -0.67 14.16
CA SER A 36 5.63 0.13 13.08
C SER A 36 6.73 -0.62 12.35
N HIS A 37 6.77 -0.46 11.03
CA HIS A 37 7.82 -1.02 10.18
C HIS A 37 9.22 -0.48 10.52
N PHE A 38 9.33 0.73 11.11
CA PHE A 38 10.62 1.31 11.55
C PHE A 38 11.31 0.51 12.66
N LYS A 39 10.60 -0.40 13.34
CA LYS A 39 11.24 -1.33 14.28
C LYS A 39 12.17 -2.34 13.60
N LYS A 40 11.98 -2.60 12.30
CA LYS A 40 12.74 -3.59 11.53
C LYS A 40 13.49 -3.00 10.33
N VAL A 41 13.14 -1.79 9.90
CA VAL A 41 13.81 -1.10 8.79
C VAL A 41 14.43 0.21 9.30
N PRO A 42 15.76 0.40 9.17
CA PRO A 42 16.42 1.65 9.51
C PRO A 42 15.90 2.85 8.68
N HIS A 43 15.79 4.02 9.31
CA HIS A 43 15.29 5.24 8.67
C HIS A 43 16.14 5.74 7.49
N GLN A 44 17.43 5.37 7.44
CA GLN A 44 18.37 5.79 6.39
C GLN A 44 18.17 5.03 5.08
N LEU A 45 17.45 3.91 5.09
CA LEU A 45 17.20 3.11 3.90
C LEU A 45 15.89 3.55 3.25
N GLY A 46 15.93 3.82 1.94
CA GLY A 46 14.71 3.98 1.15
C GLY A 46 13.92 2.69 1.18
N HIS A 47 12.66 2.74 1.58
CA HIS A 47 11.80 1.57 1.67
C HIS A 47 10.34 1.92 1.47
N ILE A 48 9.55 0.91 1.14
CA ILE A 48 8.10 0.95 1.11
C ILE A 48 7.56 -0.02 2.17
N ALA A 49 6.37 0.27 2.70
CA ALA A 49 5.70 -0.57 3.68
C ALA A 49 4.21 -0.66 3.39
N VAL A 50 3.61 -1.79 3.75
CA VAL A 50 2.17 -2.06 3.72
C VAL A 50 1.74 -2.60 5.08
N GLU A 51 0.59 -2.15 5.56
CA GLU A 51 -0.03 -2.60 6.82
C GLU A 51 -1.45 -3.08 6.57
N PHE A 52 -1.84 -4.15 7.26
CA PHE A 52 -3.15 -4.80 7.11
C PHE A 52 -3.93 -4.67 8.42
N GLY A 53 -4.93 -3.77 8.45
CA GLY A 53 -5.94 -3.71 9.51
C GLY A 53 -5.40 -3.61 10.95
N GLY A 54 -4.28 -2.92 11.18
CA GLY A 54 -3.68 -2.73 12.50
C GLY A 54 -2.84 -3.90 13.04
N GLY A 55 -2.73 -5.02 12.30
CA GLY A 55 -1.94 -6.20 12.69
C GLY A 55 -0.45 -6.15 12.28
N GLY A 56 0.00 -5.03 11.71
CA GLY A 56 1.30 -4.89 11.04
C GLY A 56 1.22 -5.32 9.56
N GLY A 57 2.36 -5.65 8.95
CA GLY A 57 2.39 -6.10 7.56
C GLY A 57 3.78 -6.43 7.04
N PHE A 58 4.19 -5.78 5.95
CA PHE A 58 5.47 -6.01 5.30
C PHE A 58 6.18 -4.71 4.96
N ALA A 59 7.50 -4.77 4.89
CA ALA A 59 8.33 -3.73 4.30
C ALA A 59 9.30 -4.31 3.27
N HIS A 60 9.71 -3.47 2.33
CA HIS A 60 10.65 -3.79 1.26
C HIS A 60 11.64 -2.63 1.12
N ILE A 61 12.93 -2.92 1.25
CA ILE A 61 14.00 -1.95 1.05
C ILE A 61 14.16 -1.76 -0.46
N VAL A 62 14.21 -0.51 -0.92
CA VAL A 62 14.36 -0.18 -2.34
C VAL A 62 15.82 0.20 -2.58
N GLU A 63 16.60 -0.74 -3.11
CA GLU A 63 18.04 -0.53 -3.35
C GLU A 63 18.32 0.34 -4.59
N ASN A 64 17.47 0.24 -5.63
CA ASN A 64 17.63 1.01 -6.87
C ASN A 64 16.33 1.73 -7.23
N SER A 65 16.18 2.96 -6.74
CA SER A 65 15.00 3.79 -6.96
C SER A 65 14.76 4.16 -8.43
N GLU A 66 15.81 4.23 -9.27
CA GLU A 66 15.67 4.54 -10.69
C GLU A 66 14.99 3.41 -11.48
N ARG A 67 15.17 2.17 -11.03
CA ARG A 67 14.58 0.97 -11.64
C ARG A 67 13.29 0.53 -10.96
N PHE A 68 13.06 0.96 -9.72
CA PHE A 68 11.88 0.57 -8.97
C PHE A 68 10.65 1.32 -9.48
N PRO A 69 9.57 0.63 -9.90
CA PRO A 69 8.43 1.28 -10.51
C PRO A 69 7.68 2.15 -9.48
N PRO A 70 7.42 3.44 -9.76
CA PRO A 70 6.78 4.35 -8.79
C PRO A 70 5.33 3.98 -8.50
N TYR A 71 4.73 3.11 -9.32
CA TYR A 71 3.37 2.60 -9.18
C TYR A 71 3.31 1.18 -8.61
N PHE A 72 4.43 0.61 -8.14
CA PHE A 72 4.52 -0.79 -7.67
C PHE A 72 3.38 -1.18 -6.73
N MET A 73 3.14 -0.39 -5.68
CA MET A 73 2.07 -0.67 -4.71
C MET A 73 0.68 -0.60 -5.34
N ARG A 74 0.48 0.30 -6.30
CA ARG A 74 -0.79 0.46 -7.02
C ARG A 74 -1.04 -0.69 -7.99
N GLU A 75 0.00 -1.26 -8.57
CA GLU A 75 -0.09 -2.44 -9.43
C GLU A 75 -0.60 -3.65 -8.66
N ILE A 76 -0.10 -3.87 -7.43
CA ILE A 76 -0.59 -4.94 -6.55
C ILE A 76 -2.06 -4.73 -6.21
N LEU A 77 -2.43 -3.52 -5.76
CA LEU A 77 -3.81 -3.20 -5.39
C LEU A 77 -4.76 -3.28 -6.60
N GLY A 78 -4.31 -2.80 -7.77
CA GLY A 78 -5.08 -2.84 -9.00
C GLY A 78 -5.30 -4.27 -9.49
N GLY A 79 -4.28 -5.13 -9.41
CA GLY A 79 -4.43 -6.55 -9.71
C GLY A 79 -5.35 -7.28 -8.72
N LEU A 80 -5.26 -6.96 -7.43
CA LEU A 80 -6.12 -7.55 -6.40
C LEU A 80 -7.60 -7.18 -6.56
N ALA A 81 -7.87 -5.92 -6.95
CA ALA A 81 -9.22 -5.38 -7.09
C ALA A 81 -9.77 -5.43 -8.53
N ASP A 82 -9.06 -6.13 -9.45
CA ASP A 82 -9.39 -6.21 -10.88
C ASP A 82 -9.65 -4.85 -11.55
N ILE A 83 -8.79 -3.87 -11.23
CA ILE A 83 -8.87 -2.50 -11.73
C ILE A 83 -7.98 -2.34 -12.96
N ASP A 84 -8.58 -1.87 -14.04
CA ASP A 84 -7.89 -1.58 -15.31
C ASP A 84 -6.60 -0.72 -15.11
N PRO A 85 -5.45 -1.12 -15.68
CA PRO A 85 -4.18 -0.41 -15.56
C PRO A 85 -4.19 1.07 -15.93
N ARG A 86 -5.11 1.50 -16.81
CA ARG A 86 -5.27 2.91 -17.18
C ARG A 86 -5.69 3.77 -16.00
N LYS A 87 -6.35 3.20 -14.99
CA LYS A 87 -6.81 3.90 -13.80
C LYS A 87 -5.69 4.16 -12.78
N TRP A 88 -4.62 3.37 -12.75
CA TRP A 88 -3.57 3.49 -11.73
C TRP A 88 -2.16 3.79 -12.26
N ARG A 89 -1.84 3.41 -13.51
CA ARG A 89 -0.51 3.65 -14.11
C ARG A 89 -0.35 5.09 -14.61
N LYS A 90 -1.40 5.65 -15.21
CA LYS A 90 -1.49 7.04 -15.70
C LYS A 90 -2.90 7.55 -15.49
N PRO A 91 -3.33 7.77 -14.23
CA PRO A 91 -4.67 8.23 -13.94
C PRO A 91 -4.95 9.53 -14.68
N ARG A 92 -6.16 9.67 -15.21
CA ARG A 92 -6.66 10.97 -15.67
C ARG A 92 -6.69 11.91 -14.46
N LEU A 93 -6.27 13.15 -14.65
CA LEU A 93 -6.54 14.19 -13.66
C LEU A 93 -8.05 14.42 -13.61
N ASP A 94 -8.62 14.27 -12.41
CA ASP A 94 -10.02 14.61 -12.18
C ASP A 94 -10.19 16.12 -12.20
N GLU A 95 -11.38 16.58 -12.59
CA GLU A 95 -11.70 18.01 -12.54
C GLU A 95 -11.78 18.48 -11.10
N GLU A 96 -11.37 19.72 -10.83
CA GLU A 96 -11.34 20.26 -9.46
C GLU A 96 -12.70 20.14 -8.75
N ALA A 97 -13.79 20.42 -9.47
CA ALA A 97 -15.15 20.26 -8.95
C ALA A 97 -15.48 18.80 -8.55
N GLU A 98 -14.99 17.82 -9.32
CA GLU A 98 -15.18 16.39 -9.02
C GLU A 98 -14.39 15.96 -7.78
N VAL A 99 -13.16 16.47 -7.62
CA VAL A 99 -12.33 16.24 -6.44
C VAL A 99 -12.99 16.82 -5.19
N ILE A 100 -13.46 18.07 -5.25
CA ILE A 100 -14.16 18.75 -4.14
C ILE A 100 -15.40 17.95 -3.74
N PHE A 101 -16.23 17.58 -4.72
CA PHE A 101 -17.44 16.81 -4.46
C PHE A 101 -17.16 15.47 -3.77
N ARG A 102 -16.17 14.69 -4.25
CA ARG A 102 -15.78 13.42 -3.62
C ARG A 102 -15.22 13.61 -2.21
N ALA A 103 -14.48 14.69 -1.97
CA ALA A 103 -13.97 15.03 -0.65
C ALA A 103 -15.11 15.35 0.34
N GLU A 104 -16.12 16.11 -0.07
CA GLU A 104 -17.30 16.41 0.75
C GLU A 104 -18.09 15.13 1.10
N GLN A 105 -18.27 14.22 0.12
CA GLN A 105 -18.94 12.94 0.38
C GLN A 105 -18.14 12.08 1.37
N MET A 106 -16.81 12.03 1.21
CA MET A 106 -15.93 11.29 2.12
C MET A 106 -15.98 11.88 3.54
N GLU A 107 -15.95 13.21 3.69
CA GLU A 107 -16.06 13.87 4.99
C GLU A 107 -17.37 13.52 5.70
N LYS A 108 -18.48 13.50 4.97
CA LYS A 108 -19.78 13.09 5.51
C LYS A 108 -19.74 11.65 6.01
N SER A 109 -19.25 10.71 5.19
CA SER A 109 -19.14 9.30 5.56
C SER A 109 -18.22 9.09 6.77
N LEU A 110 -17.13 9.84 6.88
CA LEU A 110 -16.23 9.78 8.03
C LEU A 110 -16.90 10.25 9.33
N LYS A 111 -17.68 11.35 9.28
CA LYS A 111 -18.45 11.85 10.43
C LYS A 111 -19.47 10.83 10.90
N GLU A 112 -20.18 10.19 9.97
CA GLU A 112 -21.14 9.13 10.27
C GLU A 112 -20.46 7.91 10.92
N PHE A 113 -19.30 7.49 10.39
CA PHE A 113 -18.51 6.41 10.95
C PHE A 113 -18.02 6.72 12.37
N GLN A 114 -17.50 7.92 12.60
CA GLN A 114 -17.03 8.35 13.93
C GLN A 114 -18.17 8.46 14.95
N ALA A 115 -19.36 8.88 14.52
CA ALA A 115 -20.53 8.96 15.39
C ALA A 115 -21.07 7.57 15.78
N THR A 116 -20.90 6.57 14.92
CA THR A 116 -21.41 5.21 15.12
C THR A 116 -20.38 4.25 15.74
N SER A 117 -19.10 4.58 15.68
CA SER A 117 -18.00 3.79 16.25
C SER A 117 -17.31 4.60 17.36
N PRO A 118 -17.68 4.43 18.65
CA PRO A 118 -17.01 5.11 19.74
C PRO A 118 -15.58 4.55 19.85
N SER A 119 -14.61 5.33 19.37
CA SER A 119 -13.15 5.26 19.60
C SER A 119 -12.54 3.88 19.90
N PHE A 120 -11.70 3.40 18.98
CA PHE A 120 -10.62 2.43 19.28
C PHE A 120 -9.73 2.92 20.45
#